data_AF-A0A5E4TKG0-F1
#
_entry.id   AF-A0A5E4TKG0-F1
#
_cell.length_a   1.000
_cell.length_b   1.000
_cell.length_c   1.000
_cell.angle_alpha   90.00
_cell.angle_beta   90.00
_cell.angle_gamma   90.00
#
_symmetry.space_group_name_H-M   'P 1'
#
loop_
_entity.id
_entity.type
_entity.pdbx_description
1 polymer ?
#
loop_
_entity_poly.entity_id
_entity_poly.type
_entity_poly.pdbx_seq_one_letter_code
_entity_poly.pdbx_strand_id
1 'polypeptide(L)'
;MANISILRVTKPITRSSEGELEFVGTGFTGASKVHFIDPAGKKFTAKSFNVINDEMLTCVCPVFSESGLAKAYITVNGVDSAADKEGPLSASSASDESDLDARTLTYTLPKQFANEFEVLPLGFGPNDPRPKIGLPT
;
A
#
# COMPACT_ATOMS: atom_id res chain seq x y z
N MET A 1 9.09 -14.95 14.32
CA MET A 1 8.38 -14.83 13.03
C MET A 1 7.99 -13.38 12.91
N ALA A 2 8.22 -12.74 11.76
CA ALA A 2 7.93 -11.32 11.60
C ALA A 2 6.42 -11.06 11.56
N ASN A 3 6.00 -9.94 12.12
CA ASN A 3 4.62 -9.48 12.10
C ASN A 3 4.59 -7.99 11.73
N ILE A 4 3.74 -7.66 10.76
CA ILE A 4 3.48 -6.28 10.32
C ILE A 4 2.25 -5.79 11.07
N SER A 5 2.43 -4.79 11.91
CA SER A 5 1.35 -4.15 12.66
C SER A 5 0.82 -2.91 11.97
N ILE A 6 1.67 -2.18 11.23
CA ILE A 6 1.31 -0.98 10.48
C ILE A 6 2.14 -0.91 9.20
N LEU A 7 1.51 -0.56 8.08
CA LEU A 7 2.16 -0.16 6.84
C LEU A 7 1.79 1.27 6.49
N ARG A 8 2.80 2.12 6.38
CA ARG A 8 2.68 3.51 5.97
C ARG A 8 3.27 3.71 4.59
N VAL A 9 2.53 4.39 3.74
CA VAL A 9 3.01 4.81 2.41
C VAL A 9 3.64 6.18 2.57
N THR A 10 4.97 6.26 2.59
CA THR A 10 5.69 7.55 2.71
C THR A 10 5.78 8.25 1.36
N LYS A 11 5.79 7.49 0.27
CA LYS A 11 5.73 8.02 -1.09
C LYS A 11 4.68 7.25 -1.92
N PRO A 12 3.75 7.95 -2.58
CA PRO A 12 2.65 7.33 -3.30
C PRO A 12 3.15 6.39 -4.37
N ILE A 13 2.49 5.24 -4.46
CA ILE A 13 2.83 4.14 -5.35
C ILE A 13 1.86 4.21 -6.51
N THR A 14 2.37 4.28 -7.73
CA THR A 14 1.51 4.36 -8.91
C THR A 14 1.93 3.31 -9.94
N ARG A 15 1.16 3.20 -11.01
CA ARG A 15 1.50 2.38 -12.18
C ARG A 15 2.62 2.97 -13.05
N SER A 16 3.14 4.16 -12.72
CA SER A 16 4.23 4.82 -13.45
C SER A 16 5.40 5.23 -12.57
N SER A 17 5.25 5.22 -11.25
CA SER A 17 6.26 5.64 -10.28
C SER A 17 6.44 4.63 -9.15
N GLU A 18 7.71 4.42 -8.81
CA GLU A 18 8.10 3.72 -7.59
C GLU A 18 7.60 4.50 -6.38
N GLY A 19 7.21 3.78 -5.33
CA GLY A 19 6.85 4.39 -4.07
C GLY A 19 7.65 3.80 -2.91
N GLU A 20 7.42 4.38 -1.74
CA GLU A 20 8.18 4.10 -0.54
C GLU A 20 7.22 3.71 0.56
N LEU A 21 7.59 2.66 1.25
CA LEU A 21 6.80 2.02 2.28
C LEU A 21 7.63 1.94 3.56
N GLU A 22 6.97 2.26 4.66
CA GLU A 22 7.47 2.12 6.01
C GLU A 22 6.61 1.08 6.73
N PHE A 23 7.24 0.00 7.15
CA PHE A 23 6.64 -1.06 7.93
C PHE A 23 7.00 -0.85 9.40
N VAL A 24 5.99 -0.98 10.25
CA VAL A 24 6.14 -1.01 11.69
C VAL A 24 5.54 -2.31 12.20
N GLY A 25 6.22 -2.97 13.11
CA GLY A 25 5.82 -4.28 13.61
C GLY A 25 6.86 -4.88 14.52
N THR A 26 7.09 -6.19 14.41
CA THR A 26 8.07 -6.92 15.23
C THR A 26 8.74 -8.03 14.43
N GLY A 27 9.96 -8.39 14.84
CA GLY A 27 10.69 -9.53 14.27
C GLY A 27 11.27 -9.28 12.89
N PHE A 28 11.58 -8.02 12.53
CA PHE A 28 12.22 -7.67 11.26
C PHE A 28 13.74 -7.95 11.23
N THR A 29 14.34 -8.26 12.37
CA THR A 29 15.75 -8.69 12.42
C THR A 29 15.95 -9.95 11.60
N GLY A 30 16.82 -9.89 10.59
CA GLY A 30 17.06 -10.99 9.66
C GLY A 30 16.10 -11.01 8.45
N ALA A 31 15.41 -9.90 8.17
CA ALA A 31 14.71 -9.74 6.90
C ALA A 31 15.67 -9.91 5.72
N SER A 32 15.38 -10.89 4.88
CA SER A 32 16.19 -11.25 3.73
C SER A 32 15.54 -10.83 2.41
N LYS A 33 14.23 -10.60 2.40
CA LYS A 33 13.48 -10.20 1.20
C LYS A 33 12.21 -9.46 1.57
N VAL A 34 11.84 -8.48 0.75
CA VAL A 34 10.51 -7.88 0.76
C VAL A 34 9.88 -8.09 -0.61
N HIS A 35 8.65 -8.57 -0.63
CA HIS A 35 7.91 -8.80 -1.85
C HIS A 35 6.45 -8.35 -1.70
N PHE A 36 5.83 -8.08 -2.83
CA PHE A 36 4.49 -7.54 -2.93
C PHE A 36 3.64 -8.42 -3.83
N ILE A 37 2.35 -8.44 -3.59
CA ILE A 37 1.36 -9.05 -4.46
C ILE A 37 0.43 -7.92 -4.91
N ASP A 38 0.37 -7.69 -6.20
CA ASP A 38 -0.53 -6.69 -6.79
C ASP A 38 -1.99 -7.18 -6.78
N PRO A 39 -2.98 -6.33 -7.07
CA PRO A 39 -4.39 -6.76 -7.10
C PRO A 39 -4.66 -7.85 -8.16
N ALA A 40 -3.81 -7.98 -9.17
CA ALA A 40 -3.86 -9.05 -10.18
C ALA A 40 -3.31 -10.40 -9.66
N GLY A 41 -2.76 -10.45 -8.44
CA GLY A 41 -2.11 -11.62 -7.85
C GLY A 41 -0.67 -11.83 -8.32
N LYS A 42 -0.05 -10.86 -9.00
CA LYS A 42 1.32 -10.90 -9.49
C LYS A 42 2.30 -10.48 -8.41
N LYS A 43 3.36 -11.28 -8.26
CA LYS A 43 4.41 -11.05 -7.26
C LYS A 43 5.47 -10.10 -7.79
N PHE A 44 5.74 -9.04 -7.03
CA PHE A 44 6.79 -8.06 -7.27
C PHE A 44 7.82 -8.13 -6.13
N THR A 45 9.09 -7.88 -6.41
CA THR A 45 10.13 -7.81 -5.37
C THR A 45 10.49 -6.36 -5.12
N ALA A 46 10.74 -5.99 -3.86
CA ALA A 46 11.23 -4.65 -3.54
C ALA A 46 12.54 -4.35 -4.29
N LYS A 47 12.66 -3.12 -4.78
CA LYS A 47 13.89 -2.62 -5.42
C LYS A 47 15.01 -2.49 -4.40
N SER A 48 14.68 -1.99 -3.23
CA SER A 48 15.59 -1.83 -2.10
C SER A 48 14.80 -1.91 -0.81
N PHE A 49 15.42 -2.37 0.26
CA PHE A 49 14.86 -2.33 1.60
C PHE A 49 15.98 -2.07 2.60
N ASN A 50 15.64 -1.38 3.68
CA ASN A 50 16.54 -1.06 4.76
C ASN A 50 15.85 -1.39 6.09
N VAL A 51 16.47 -2.30 6.83
CA VAL A 51 16.03 -2.67 8.17
C VAL A 51 16.62 -1.66 9.13
N ILE A 52 15.78 -0.83 9.75
CA ILE A 52 16.24 0.20 10.69
C ILE A 52 16.50 -0.47 12.05
N ASN A 53 15.54 -1.26 12.51
CA ASN A 53 15.62 -2.05 13.74
C ASN A 53 14.63 -3.24 13.66
N ASP A 54 14.44 -3.97 14.76
CA ASP A 54 13.52 -5.12 14.79
C ASP A 54 12.04 -4.74 14.60
N GLU A 55 11.71 -3.46 14.82
CA GLU A 55 10.34 -2.95 14.83
C GLU A 55 10.00 -2.08 13.61
N MET A 56 11.00 -1.69 12.82
CA MET A 56 10.86 -0.73 11.74
C MET A 56 11.72 -1.12 10.52
N LEU A 57 11.07 -1.15 9.37
CA LEU A 57 11.68 -1.47 8.08
C LEU A 57 11.18 -0.49 7.02
N THR A 58 12.07 0.08 6.23
CA THR A 58 11.71 0.91 5.08
C THR A 58 12.03 0.18 3.80
N CYS A 59 11.24 0.37 2.75
CA CYS A 59 11.58 -0.19 1.45
C CYS A 59 11.03 0.65 0.30
N VAL A 60 11.64 0.44 -0.86
CA VAL A 60 11.22 1.00 -2.14
C VAL A 60 10.53 -0.09 -2.92
N CYS A 61 9.23 0.09 -3.18
CA CYS A 61 8.47 -0.83 -4.00
C CYS A 61 8.64 -0.47 -5.49
N PRO A 62 8.62 -1.47 -6.38
CA PRO A 62 8.68 -1.22 -7.81
C PRO A 62 7.37 -0.63 -8.33
N VAL A 63 7.35 -0.33 -9.61
CA VAL A 63 6.14 0.07 -10.34
C VAL A 63 5.23 -1.15 -10.54
N PHE A 64 3.94 -0.98 -10.25
CA PHE A 64 2.94 -2.05 -10.35
C PHE A 64 2.28 -2.07 -11.72
N SER A 65 1.86 -3.27 -12.15
CA SER A 65 1.15 -3.44 -13.43
C SER A 65 -0.32 -3.04 -13.33
N GLU A 66 -0.94 -3.18 -12.16
CA GLU A 66 -2.34 -2.82 -11.89
C GLU A 66 -2.45 -1.88 -10.68
N SER A 67 -3.50 -1.04 -10.67
CA SER A 67 -3.86 -0.18 -9.56
C SER A 67 -4.94 -0.83 -8.71
N GLY A 68 -4.93 -0.60 -7.40
CA GLY A 68 -5.85 -1.19 -6.45
C GLY A 68 -5.16 -1.63 -5.15
N LEU A 69 -5.81 -2.50 -4.40
CA LEU A 69 -5.30 -2.99 -3.12
C LEU A 69 -4.22 -4.05 -3.35
N ALA A 70 -2.99 -3.72 -2.97
CA ALA A 70 -1.84 -4.62 -3.01
C ALA A 70 -1.44 -5.04 -1.59
N LYS A 71 -0.71 -6.16 -1.49
CA LYS A 71 -0.23 -6.74 -0.23
C LYS A 71 1.27 -6.76 -0.20
N ALA A 72 1.84 -6.46 0.96
CA ALA A 72 3.27 -6.53 1.21
C ALA A 72 3.62 -7.68 2.15
N TYR A 73 4.78 -8.29 1.93
CA TYR A 73 5.27 -9.41 2.72
C TYR A 73 6.78 -9.25 2.93
N ILE A 74 7.21 -9.42 4.17
CA ILE A 74 8.63 -9.45 4.52
C ILE A 74 9.00 -10.90 4.82
N THR A 75 9.98 -11.43 4.14
CA THR A 75 10.52 -12.77 4.38
C THR A 75 11.68 -12.66 5.36
N VAL A 76 11.55 -13.30 6.51
CA VAL A 76 12.56 -13.36 7.58
C VAL A 76 12.94 -14.81 7.80
N ASN A 77 14.22 -15.15 7.68
CA ASN A 77 14.72 -16.53 7.80
C ASN A 77 13.96 -17.56 6.92
N GLY A 78 13.50 -17.14 5.73
CA GLY A 78 12.76 -17.99 4.80
C GLY A 78 11.26 -18.13 5.08
N VAL A 79 10.73 -17.41 6.07
CA VAL A 79 9.31 -17.40 6.43
C VAL A 79 8.71 -16.02 6.19
N ASP A 80 7.54 -15.97 5.55
CA ASP A 80 6.84 -14.72 5.30
C ASP A 80 6.18 -14.17 6.57
N SER A 81 6.10 -12.85 6.64
CA SER A 81 5.52 -12.15 7.77
C SER A 81 4.03 -12.38 7.88
N ALA A 82 3.55 -12.45 9.12
CA ALA A 82 2.14 -12.24 9.41
C ALA A 82 1.80 -10.74 9.30
N ALA A 83 0.51 -10.44 9.15
CA ALA A 83 0.01 -9.08 9.25
C ALA A 83 -1.11 -9.06 10.27
N ASP A 84 -1.12 -8.05 11.12
CA ASP A 84 -2.25 -7.83 12.01
C ASP A 84 -3.48 -7.49 11.17
N LYS A 85 -4.63 -8.01 11.60
CA LYS A 85 -5.89 -7.59 11.01
C LYS A 85 -6.02 -6.10 11.30
N GLU A 86 -6.14 -5.28 10.26
CA GLU A 86 -6.45 -3.88 10.46
C GLU A 86 -7.82 -3.89 11.17
N GLY A 87 -7.86 -3.35 12.40
CA GLY A 87 -9.11 -3.25 13.15
C GLY A 87 -10.14 -2.57 12.26
N PRO A 88 -11.46 -2.80 12.44
CA PRO A 88 -12.44 -2.16 11.58
C PRO A 88 -12.25 -0.64 11.69
N LEU A 89 -11.58 -0.03 10.69
CA LEU A 89 -11.94 1.30 10.27
C LEU A 89 -13.43 1.18 10.01
N SER A 90 -14.24 1.88 10.80
CA SER A 90 -15.69 1.88 10.67
C SER A 90 -16.06 1.88 9.20
N ALA A 91 -16.43 0.72 8.67
CA ALA A 91 -17.47 0.66 7.68
C ALA A 91 -18.70 1.11 8.45
N SER A 92 -18.83 2.42 8.66
CA SER A 92 -20.13 3.01 8.97
C SER A 92 -20.94 2.79 7.72
N SER A 93 -21.54 1.60 7.62
CA SER A 93 -22.84 1.45 7.01
C SER A 93 -23.77 2.40 7.76
N ALA A 94 -23.87 3.62 7.28
CA ALA A 94 -25.01 4.46 7.51
C ALA A 94 -25.40 4.97 6.14
N SER A 95 -26.27 4.20 5.49
CA SER A 95 -27.24 4.75 4.56
C SER A 95 -27.93 5.90 5.30
N ASP A 96 -27.68 7.14 4.91
CA ASP A 96 -28.68 8.20 4.98
C ASP A 96 -28.23 9.35 4.09
N GLU A 97 -29.16 9.80 3.26
CA GLU A 97 -28.95 10.82 2.25
C GLU A 97 -28.91 12.19 2.93
N SER A 98 -27.95 13.03 2.51
CA SER A 98 -27.91 14.52 2.57
C SER A 98 -26.60 15.02 3.17
N ASP A 99 -25.67 15.49 2.33
CA ASP A 99 -25.30 16.90 2.24
C ASP A 99 -24.21 17.09 1.16
N LEU A 100 -24.53 17.89 0.14
CA LEU A 100 -23.58 18.38 -0.86
C LEU A 100 -22.68 19.41 -0.18
N ASP A 101 -21.43 19.06 0.18
CA ASP A 101 -20.22 19.90 0.00
C ASP A 101 -19.01 19.35 0.79
N ALA A 102 -18.21 18.49 0.12
CA ALA A 102 -16.76 18.47 0.20
C ALA A 102 -16.27 17.28 -0.63
N ARG A 103 -15.80 17.57 -1.83
CA ARG A 103 -15.30 16.64 -2.84
C ARG A 103 -13.95 16.02 -2.44
N THR A 104 -13.81 15.56 -1.21
CA THR A 104 -12.70 14.71 -0.79
C THR A 104 -13.04 13.29 -1.25
N LEU A 105 -12.76 13.01 -2.52
CA LEU A 105 -12.60 11.65 -3.02
C LEU A 105 -11.36 11.05 -2.33
N THR A 106 -11.44 10.77 -1.03
CA THR A 106 -10.58 9.78 -0.38
C THR A 106 -11.04 8.43 -0.91
N TYR A 107 -10.56 8.11 -2.11
CA TYR A 107 -10.54 6.74 -2.59
C TYR A 107 -9.50 6.03 -1.72
N THR A 108 -9.93 5.57 -0.54
CA THR A 108 -9.14 4.74 0.35
C THR A 108 -9.81 3.38 0.32
N LEU A 109 -9.23 2.43 -0.39
CA LEU A 109 -9.76 1.06 -0.40
C LEU A 109 -9.74 0.50 1.04
N PRO A 110 -10.81 -0.18 1.50
CA PRO A 110 -10.86 -0.71 2.85
C PRO A 110 -9.76 -1.75 3.02
N LYS A 111 -8.79 -1.46 3.88
CA LYS A 111 -7.75 -2.40 4.27
C LYS A 111 -8.29 -3.34 5.34
N GLN A 112 -8.08 -4.62 5.15
CA GLN A 112 -8.41 -5.69 6.07
C GLN A 112 -7.19 -6.10 6.91
N PHE A 113 -5.99 -5.92 6.39
CA PHE A 113 -4.73 -6.27 7.04
C PHE A 113 -3.74 -5.11 6.98
N ALA A 114 -2.93 -5.00 8.03
CA ALA A 114 -1.91 -3.97 8.16
C ALA A 114 -0.85 -4.01 7.04
N ASN A 115 -0.71 -5.11 6.31
CA ASN A 115 0.20 -5.22 5.17
C ASN A 115 -0.43 -4.83 3.83
N GLU A 116 -1.66 -4.34 3.82
CA GLU A 116 -2.33 -3.86 2.61
C GLU A 116 -2.05 -2.37 2.36
N PHE A 117 -1.87 -2.04 1.09
CA PHE A 117 -1.63 -0.68 0.64
C PHE A 117 -2.25 -0.46 -0.72
N GLU A 118 -2.50 0.79 -1.04
CA GLU A 118 -3.13 1.16 -2.29
C GLU A 118 -2.08 1.55 -3.33
N VAL A 119 -2.24 0.98 -4.52
CA VAL A 119 -1.55 1.40 -5.74
C VAL A 119 -2.47 2.31 -6.51
N LEU A 120 -2.06 3.56 -6.68
CA LEU A 120 -2.84 4.56 -7.37
C LEU A 120 -2.86 4.32 -8.90
N PRO A 121 -3.97 4.63 -9.57
CA PRO A 121 -4.06 4.58 -11.04
C PRO A 121 -3.18 5.65 -11.69
N LEU A 122 -2.95 5.49 -13.00
CA LEU A 122 -2.26 6.48 -13.83
C LEU A 122 -3.01 7.82 -13.76
N GLY A 123 -2.26 8.92 -13.65
CA GLY A 123 -2.81 10.28 -13.56
C GLY A 123 -2.80 10.89 -12.16
N PHE A 124 -2.38 10.12 -11.14
CA PHE A 124 -2.29 10.55 -9.75
C PHE A 124 -0.85 10.70 -9.23
N GLY A 125 0.16 10.29 -9.99
CA GLY A 125 1.56 10.52 -9.66
C GLY A 125 2.02 11.94 -9.99
N PRO A 126 3.06 12.45 -9.30
CA PRO A 126 3.64 13.78 -9.57
C PRO A 126 4.20 13.93 -10.99
N ASN A 127 4.45 12.82 -11.69
CA ASN A 127 4.95 12.77 -13.06
C ASN A 127 3.93 12.22 -14.07
N ASP A 128 2.70 11.91 -13.65
CA ASP A 128 1.70 11.42 -14.60
C ASP A 128 1.07 12.58 -15.39
N PRO A 129 0.83 12.40 -16.69
CA PRO A 129 -0.01 13.34 -17.42
C PRO A 129 -1.40 13.33 -16.77
N ARG A 130 -1.88 14.51 -16.35
CA ARG A 130 -3.23 14.67 -15.81
C ARG A 130 -4.23 14.02 -16.78
N PRO A 131 -5.22 13.27 -16.28
CA PRO A 131 -6.27 12.76 -17.15
C PRO A 131 -6.91 13.94 -17.88
N LYS A 132 -6.89 13.90 -19.22
CA LYS A 132 -7.59 14.88 -20.05
C LYS A 132 -9.09 14.66 -19.82
N ILE A 133 -9.67 15.40 -18.89
CA ILE A 133 -11.12 15.45 -18.73
C ILE A 133 -11.63 16.13 -20.01
N GLY A 134 -12.15 15.32 -20.94
CA GLY A 134 -12.81 15.81 -22.13
C GLY A 134 -14.02 16.63 -21.69
N LEU A 135 -13.95 17.94 -21.84
CA LEU A 135 -15.10 18.83 -21.76
C LEU A 135 -16.03 18.43 -22.92
N PRO A 136 -17.29 18.03 -22.68
CA PRO A 136 -18.23 17.86 -23.80
C PRO A 136 -18.50 19.25 -24.41
N THR A 137 -18.19 19.38 -25.70
CA THR A 137 -18.59 20.50 -26.58
C THR A 137 -20.09 20.62 -26.71
#